data_AF-A0A081KCI5-F1
#
_entry.id   AF-A0A081KCI5-F1
#
_cell.length_a   1.000
_cell.length_b   1.000
_cell.length_c   1.000
_cell.angle_alpha   90.00
_cell.angle_beta   90.00
_cell.angle_gamma   90.00
#
_symmetry.space_group_name_H-M   'P 1'
#
loop_
_entity.id
_entity.type
_entity.pdbx_description
1 polymer ?
#
loop_
_entity_poly.entity_id
_entity_poly.type
_entity_poly.pdbx_seq_one_letter_code
_entity_poly.pdbx_strand_id
1 'polypeptide(L)'
;MAIPDPTTGQILVRLPVNYKVPNVSGEHATSRTLSMDKVNGVTLSEKDQGKLRDILIQLFGSAVDSSLITDDHLKIFRFYLKNLAFQHWAYCYSQTGFFNADMHDGNVMVAVENGQLCIYFIDLGNAQRVSRDTVKATYTILGAMEALRDAQDESQREQYADIVINNLQVMGSYKPEKANWAKLKQDVKALMASGSSGPIEKKVIDLFNLAYPCHVKIPKEIVALFRAKLLIDTQRDLTTADKAAWDRVITSLVNIYQSAAPSMMGAAVPSPVPAPSTYPPYHCGAGQPNIYVPPPMPVYA
;
A
#
# COMPACT_ATOMS: atom_id res chain seq x y z
N MET A 1 12.90 -7.38 2.16
CA MET A 1 12.72 -6.92 3.55
C MET A 1 14.05 -6.94 4.26
N ALA A 2 14.36 -5.91 5.05
CA ALA A 2 15.50 -5.91 5.96
C ALA A 2 14.99 -5.74 7.39
N ILE A 3 15.36 -6.65 8.29
CA ILE A 3 15.07 -6.53 9.72
C ILE A 3 16.34 -6.01 10.38
N PRO A 4 16.39 -4.74 10.81
CA PRO A 4 17.53 -4.21 11.53
C PRO A 4 17.50 -4.67 12.99
N ASP A 5 18.68 -4.78 13.58
CA ASP A 5 18.84 -4.88 15.01
C ASP A 5 18.37 -3.57 15.67
N PRO A 6 17.47 -3.64 16.66
CA PRO A 6 16.92 -2.42 17.27
C PRO A 6 17.96 -1.62 18.05
N THR A 7 19.09 -2.23 18.46
CA THR A 7 20.12 -1.60 19.28
C THR A 7 21.31 -1.10 18.45
N THR A 8 21.72 -1.86 17.44
CA THR A 8 22.92 -1.58 16.62
C THR A 8 22.59 -1.02 15.24
N GLY A 9 21.34 -1.15 14.79
CA GLY A 9 20.92 -0.77 13.43
C GLY A 9 21.46 -1.67 12.32
N GLN A 10 22.23 -2.72 12.66
CA GLN A 10 22.75 -3.67 11.69
C GLN A 10 21.62 -4.47 11.05
N ILE A 11 21.66 -4.69 9.73
CA ILE A 11 20.65 -5.52 9.05
C ILE A 11 20.88 -6.98 9.44
N LEU A 12 19.98 -7.54 10.25
CA LEU A 12 20.06 -8.91 10.78
C LEU A 12 19.54 -9.95 9.81
N VAL A 13 18.45 -9.64 9.10
CA VAL A 13 17.84 -10.54 8.12
C VAL A 13 17.48 -9.76 6.87
N ARG A 14 17.93 -10.25 5.70
CA ARG A 14 17.41 -9.81 4.40
C ARG A 14 16.56 -10.92 3.80
N LEU A 15 15.24 -10.79 3.89
CA LEU A 15 14.33 -11.70 3.22
C LEU A 15 14.01 -11.14 1.82
N PRO A 16 14.36 -11.82 0.73
CA PRO A 16 13.85 -11.46 -0.59
C PRO A 16 12.32 -11.63 -0.55
N VAL A 17 11.60 -10.61 -1.01
CA VAL A 17 10.14 -10.60 -1.05
C VAL A 17 9.72 -10.41 -2.50
N ASN A 18 8.92 -11.34 -3.01
CA ASN A 18 8.29 -11.23 -4.31
C ASN A 18 6.83 -10.85 -4.13
N TYR A 19 6.34 -9.93 -4.97
CA TYR A 19 4.93 -9.56 -5.02
C TYR A 19 4.32 -10.16 -6.28
N LYS A 20 3.17 -10.82 -6.14
CA LYS A 20 2.57 -11.60 -7.23
C LYS A 20 1.05 -11.42 -7.26
N VAL A 21 0.49 -11.63 -8.45
CA VAL A 21 -0.95 -11.84 -8.66
C VAL A 21 -1.07 -13.21 -9.34
N PRO A 22 -1.97 -14.11 -8.91
CA PRO A 22 -2.16 -15.39 -9.57
C PRO A 22 -2.56 -15.20 -11.04
N ASN A 23 -2.04 -16.02 -11.96
CA ASN A 23 -2.45 -15.89 -13.35
C ASN A 23 -3.92 -16.28 -13.49
N VAL A 24 -4.64 -15.53 -14.31
CA VAL A 24 -6.03 -15.84 -14.66
C VAL A 24 -6.03 -16.78 -15.86
N SER A 25 -6.74 -17.90 -15.76
CA SER A 25 -6.98 -18.77 -16.92
C SER A 25 -8.08 -18.17 -17.79
N GLY A 26 -7.69 -17.61 -18.93
CA GLY A 26 -8.62 -17.01 -19.90
C GLY A 26 -9.64 -18.02 -20.46
N GLU A 27 -9.29 -19.30 -20.53
CA GLU A 27 -10.15 -20.38 -21.04
C GLU A 27 -11.34 -20.68 -20.12
N HIS A 28 -11.26 -20.30 -18.84
CA HIS A 28 -12.29 -20.54 -17.84
C HIS A 28 -12.88 -19.23 -17.27
N ALA A 29 -12.45 -18.08 -17.80
CA ALA A 29 -12.96 -16.77 -17.41
C ALA A 29 -14.24 -16.44 -18.19
N THR A 30 -15.34 -16.25 -17.47
CA THR A 30 -16.63 -15.78 -18.00
C THR A 30 -17.14 -14.59 -17.18
N SER A 31 -18.31 -14.05 -17.54
CA SER A 31 -18.95 -13.00 -16.74
C SER A 31 -19.38 -13.45 -15.34
N ARG A 32 -19.38 -14.76 -15.04
CA ARG A 32 -19.79 -15.33 -13.75
C ARG A 32 -18.78 -16.29 -13.12
N THR A 33 -17.65 -16.51 -13.77
CA THR A 33 -16.63 -17.45 -13.30
C THR A 33 -15.26 -16.88 -13.60
N LEU A 34 -14.39 -16.87 -12.60
CA LEU A 34 -12.99 -16.53 -12.76
C LEU A 34 -12.19 -17.69 -12.20
N SER A 35 -11.31 -18.27 -13.02
CA SER A 35 -10.34 -19.26 -12.56
C SER A 35 -8.96 -18.65 -12.56
N MET A 36 -8.22 -18.88 -11.48
CA MET A 36 -6.86 -18.38 -11.30
C MET A 36 -5.97 -19.50 -10.78
N ASP A 37 -4.66 -19.33 -10.94
CA ASP A 37 -3.66 -20.25 -10.39
C ASP A 37 -3.90 -20.44 -8.88
N LYS A 38 -3.88 -21.70 -8.45
CA LYS A 38 -4.05 -22.02 -7.03
C LYS A 38 -2.82 -21.55 -6.26
N VAL A 39 -3.01 -20.64 -5.32
CA VAL A 39 -1.99 -20.25 -4.34
C VAL A 39 -2.08 -21.15 -3.11
N ASN A 40 -1.03 -21.94 -2.87
CA ASN A 40 -0.90 -22.73 -1.64
C ASN A 40 -0.26 -21.86 -0.54
N GLY A 41 -1.03 -20.93 0.01
CA GLY A 41 -0.55 -19.98 1.01
C GLY A 41 -1.51 -19.78 2.17
N VAL A 42 -1.25 -18.75 2.96
CA VAL A 42 -2.00 -18.39 4.17
C VAL A 42 -2.49 -16.95 4.03
N THR A 43 -3.75 -16.68 4.35
CA THR A 43 -4.25 -15.29 4.34
C THR A 43 -3.65 -14.48 5.49
N LEU A 44 -3.66 -13.16 5.39
CA LEU A 44 -3.22 -12.31 6.50
C LEU A 44 -4.26 -12.18 7.63
N SER A 45 -5.37 -12.93 7.55
CA SER A 45 -6.42 -12.93 8.57
C SER A 45 -5.91 -13.45 9.92
N GLU A 46 -6.46 -12.91 11.00
CA GLU A 46 -6.19 -13.40 12.36
C GLU A 46 -6.58 -14.86 12.55
N LYS A 47 -7.65 -15.31 11.88
CA LYS A 47 -8.16 -16.69 11.94
C LYS A 47 -7.14 -17.72 11.45
N ASP A 48 -6.19 -17.31 10.62
CA ASP A 48 -5.16 -18.18 10.04
C ASP A 48 -3.83 -18.13 10.81
N GLN A 49 -3.80 -17.62 12.04
CA GLN A 49 -2.57 -17.45 12.84
C GLN A 49 -1.73 -18.72 12.95
N GLY A 50 -2.36 -19.86 13.27
CA GLY A 50 -1.65 -21.12 13.41
C GLY A 50 -0.91 -21.54 12.14
N LYS A 51 -1.45 -21.20 10.96
CA LYS A 51 -0.85 -21.53 9.66
C LYS A 51 0.31 -20.59 9.29
N LEU A 52 0.36 -19.37 9.85
CA LEU A 52 1.52 -18.48 9.65
C LEU A 52 2.80 -19.04 10.27
N ARG A 53 2.68 -19.91 11.28
CA ARG A 53 3.84 -20.62 11.85
C ARG A 53 4.54 -21.45 10.79
N ASP A 54 3.79 -22.15 9.95
CA ASP A 54 4.35 -22.98 8.88
C ASP A 54 5.09 -22.13 7.84
N ILE A 55 4.57 -20.95 7.51
CA ILE A 55 5.26 -19.99 6.62
C ILE A 55 6.59 -19.54 7.23
N LEU A 56 6.61 -19.23 8.53
CA LEU A 56 7.83 -18.79 9.21
C LEU A 56 8.87 -19.92 9.30
N ILE A 57 8.44 -21.15 9.60
CA ILE A 57 9.31 -22.34 9.59
C ILE A 57 9.86 -22.61 8.19
N GLN A 58 9.01 -22.56 7.15
CA GLN A 58 9.46 -22.74 5.77
C GLN A 58 10.50 -21.69 5.36
N LEU A 59 10.34 -20.45 5.81
CA LEU A 59 11.23 -19.35 5.48
C LEU A 59 12.58 -19.43 6.20
N PHE A 60 12.59 -19.90 7.44
CA PHE A 60 13.82 -20.02 8.25
C PHE A 60 14.45 -21.42 8.19
N GLY A 61 13.76 -22.37 7.56
CA GLY A 61 14.19 -23.76 7.40
C GLY A 61 13.75 -24.69 8.54
N SER A 62 13.85 -26.00 8.28
CA SER A 62 13.45 -27.06 9.21
C SER A 62 14.30 -27.16 10.48
N ALA A 63 15.39 -26.39 10.57
CA ALA A 63 16.23 -26.31 11.76
C ALA A 63 15.63 -25.41 12.87
N VAL A 64 14.57 -24.66 12.57
CA VAL A 64 13.86 -23.88 13.58
C VAL A 64 12.97 -24.77 14.43
N ASP A 65 13.21 -24.78 15.74
CA ASP A 65 12.29 -25.39 16.70
C ASP A 65 10.99 -24.57 16.76
N SER A 66 9.91 -25.16 16.23
CA SER A 66 8.58 -24.56 16.20
C SER A 66 8.04 -24.18 17.58
N SER A 67 8.51 -24.82 18.65
CA SER A 67 8.07 -24.55 20.03
C SER A 67 8.53 -23.18 20.53
N LEU A 68 9.58 -22.61 19.94
CA LEU A 68 10.08 -21.27 20.24
C LEU A 68 9.22 -20.16 19.58
N ILE A 69 8.37 -20.52 18.61
CA ILE A 69 7.50 -19.58 17.89
C ILE A 69 6.16 -19.41 18.63
N THR A 70 6.19 -18.49 19.60
CA THR A 70 4.99 -18.02 20.32
C THR A 70 4.01 -17.23 19.44
N ASP A 71 2.79 -17.02 19.94
CA ASP A 71 1.76 -16.23 19.26
C ASP A 71 2.15 -14.75 19.06
N ASP A 72 2.94 -14.18 19.97
CA ASP A 72 3.45 -12.82 19.82
C ASP A 72 4.39 -12.70 18.61
N HIS A 73 5.23 -13.72 18.35
CA HIS A 73 6.05 -13.79 17.15
C HIS A 73 5.17 -13.81 15.89
N LEU A 74 4.11 -14.62 15.87
CA LEU A 74 3.19 -14.72 14.73
C LEU A 74 2.42 -13.43 14.49
N LYS A 75 2.00 -12.75 15.56
CA LYS A 75 1.31 -11.46 15.49
C LYS A 75 2.20 -10.38 14.89
N ILE A 76 3.44 -10.28 15.36
CA ILE A 76 4.42 -9.33 14.83
C ILE A 76 4.80 -9.66 13.40
N PHE A 77 5.02 -10.94 13.08
CA PHE A 77 5.31 -11.38 11.72
C PHE A 77 4.16 -11.03 10.76
N ARG A 78 2.90 -11.30 11.13
CA ARG A 78 1.72 -10.88 10.36
C ARG A 78 1.72 -9.37 10.13
N PHE A 79 1.94 -8.59 11.18
CA PHE A 79 1.97 -7.14 11.08
C PHE A 79 3.04 -6.65 10.08
N TYR A 80 4.23 -7.26 10.07
CA TYR A 80 5.24 -7.00 9.05
C TYR A 80 4.78 -7.35 7.63
N LEU A 81 4.15 -8.51 7.45
CA LEU A 81 3.62 -8.94 6.15
C LEU A 81 2.55 -7.97 5.63
N LYS A 82 1.65 -7.50 6.51
CA LYS A 82 0.67 -6.45 6.20
C LYS A 82 1.35 -5.16 5.77
N ASN A 83 2.35 -4.70 6.52
CA ASN A 83 3.12 -3.51 6.17
C ASN A 83 3.75 -3.62 4.78
N LEU A 84 4.35 -4.77 4.46
CA LEU A 84 4.96 -5.01 3.14
C LEU A 84 3.92 -5.01 2.02
N ALA A 85 2.77 -5.65 2.23
CA ALA A 85 1.68 -5.68 1.25
C ALA A 85 1.12 -4.27 1.00
N PHE A 86 0.89 -3.50 2.06
CA PHE A 86 0.35 -2.15 1.98
C PHE A 86 1.36 -1.12 1.44
N GLN A 87 2.65 -1.28 1.73
CA GLN A 87 3.71 -0.51 1.08
C GLN A 87 3.73 -0.77 -0.42
N HIS A 88 3.57 -2.03 -0.84
CA HIS A 88 3.48 -2.36 -2.26
C HIS A 88 2.21 -1.81 -2.92
N TRP A 89 1.07 -1.84 -2.21
CA TRP A 89 -0.15 -1.17 -2.66
C TRP A 89 0.07 0.34 -2.88
N ALA A 90 0.72 1.02 -1.94
CA ALA A 90 1.04 2.44 -2.05
C ALA A 90 2.05 2.71 -3.18
N TYR A 91 3.01 1.82 -3.37
CA TYR A 91 3.93 1.84 -4.51
C TYR A 91 3.17 1.74 -5.83
N CYS A 92 2.31 0.74 -6.03
CA CYS A 92 1.49 0.59 -7.22
C CYS A 92 0.65 1.83 -7.51
N TYR A 93 -0.01 2.37 -6.48
CA TYR A 93 -0.76 3.62 -6.58
C TYR A 93 0.12 4.78 -7.04
N SER A 94 1.21 5.06 -6.32
CA SER A 94 2.10 6.18 -6.64
C SER A 94 2.75 6.05 -8.03
N GLN A 95 3.06 4.82 -8.44
CA GLN A 95 3.77 4.51 -9.69
C GLN A 95 2.87 4.26 -10.89
N THR A 96 1.56 4.08 -10.74
CA THR A 96 0.71 3.76 -11.90
C THR A 96 -0.66 4.42 -11.86
N GLY A 97 -1.08 4.91 -10.70
CA GLY A 97 -2.45 5.35 -10.44
C GLY A 97 -3.42 4.18 -10.19
N PHE A 98 -2.99 2.92 -10.30
CA PHE A 98 -3.81 1.75 -9.98
C PHE A 98 -3.74 1.39 -8.50
N PHE A 99 -4.88 1.02 -7.93
CA PHE A 99 -5.00 0.56 -6.56
C PHE A 99 -6.24 -0.33 -6.38
N ASN A 100 -6.20 -1.25 -5.41
CA ASN A 100 -7.42 -1.94 -4.96
C ASN A 100 -8.11 -1.07 -3.90
N ALA A 101 -9.35 -0.66 -4.14
CA ALA A 101 -10.10 0.22 -3.25
C ALA A 101 -10.69 -0.48 -2.01
N ASP A 102 -10.62 -1.81 -1.95
CA ASP A 102 -11.12 -2.62 -0.84
C ASP A 102 -10.01 -3.54 -0.31
N MET A 103 -8.84 -2.96 0.00
CA MET A 103 -7.70 -3.75 0.46
C MET A 103 -7.88 -4.19 1.91
N HIS A 104 -8.05 -5.49 2.13
CA HIS A 104 -8.13 -6.09 3.46
C HIS A 104 -7.35 -7.41 3.59
N ASP A 105 -7.13 -7.90 4.80
CA ASP A 105 -6.35 -9.11 5.12
C ASP A 105 -6.71 -10.34 4.27
N GLY A 106 -8.00 -10.54 4.00
CA GLY A 106 -8.49 -11.65 3.15
C GLY A 106 -8.07 -11.57 1.67
N ASN A 107 -7.66 -10.40 1.19
CA ASN A 107 -7.28 -10.18 -0.22
C ASN A 107 -5.79 -10.45 -0.46
N VAL A 108 -5.06 -10.76 0.60
CA VAL A 108 -3.61 -10.99 0.57
C VAL A 108 -3.32 -12.37 1.14
N MET A 109 -2.55 -13.15 0.38
CA MET A 109 -1.99 -14.43 0.83
C MET A 109 -0.47 -14.36 0.86
N VAL A 110 0.14 -15.14 1.74
CA VAL A 110 1.59 -15.31 1.80
C VAL A 110 1.96 -16.77 1.63
N ALA A 111 3.05 -17.02 0.92
CA ALA A 111 3.59 -18.35 0.68
C ALA A 111 5.13 -18.28 0.65
N VAL A 112 5.79 -19.43 0.79
CA VAL A 112 7.23 -19.56 0.54
C VAL A 112 7.42 -20.39 -0.73
N GLU A 113 8.15 -19.85 -1.69
CA GLU A 113 8.46 -20.51 -2.95
C GLU A 113 9.96 -20.46 -3.20
N ASN A 114 10.58 -21.62 -3.38
CA ASN A 114 12.02 -21.74 -3.58
C ASN A 114 12.83 -20.98 -2.49
N GLY A 115 12.37 -21.04 -1.24
CA GLY A 115 12.98 -20.35 -0.09
C GLY A 115 12.73 -18.84 -0.05
N GLN A 116 11.86 -18.30 -0.93
CA GLN A 116 11.55 -16.87 -0.99
C GLN A 116 10.14 -16.58 -0.51
N LEU A 117 9.98 -15.52 0.28
CA LEU A 117 8.68 -15.04 0.71
C LEU A 117 7.94 -14.42 -0.49
N CYS A 118 6.76 -14.94 -0.80
CA CYS A 118 5.87 -14.43 -1.84
C CYS A 118 4.60 -13.85 -1.19
N ILE A 119 4.28 -12.60 -1.53
CA ILE A 119 3.04 -11.92 -1.14
C ILE A 119 2.14 -11.86 -2.38
N TYR A 120 1.01 -12.56 -2.30
CA TYR A 120 0.01 -12.67 -3.36
C TYR A 120 -1.17 -11.74 -3.10
N PHE A 121 -1.55 -10.95 -4.10
CA PHE A 121 -2.83 -10.23 -4.13
C PHE A 121 -3.83 -11.08 -4.91
N ILE A 122 -4.78 -11.68 -4.19
CA ILE A 122 -5.68 -12.72 -4.73
C ILE A 122 -7.09 -12.21 -5.07
N ASP A 123 -7.46 -11.06 -4.52
CA ASP A 123 -8.72 -10.39 -4.84
C ASP A 123 -8.42 -8.95 -5.29
N LEU A 124 -8.86 -8.64 -6.51
CA LEU A 124 -8.74 -7.35 -7.16
C LEU A 124 -10.11 -6.87 -7.70
N GLY A 125 -11.22 -7.39 -7.15
CA GLY A 125 -12.58 -7.11 -7.62
C GLY A 125 -12.99 -5.63 -7.55
N ASN A 126 -12.30 -4.84 -6.74
CA ASN A 126 -12.48 -3.38 -6.65
C ASN A 126 -11.21 -2.61 -7.03
N ALA A 127 -10.45 -3.10 -8.03
CA ALA A 127 -9.35 -2.35 -8.62
C ALA A 127 -9.85 -1.09 -9.34
N GLN A 128 -9.24 0.04 -9.03
CA GLN A 128 -9.55 1.36 -9.59
C GLN A 128 -8.29 1.97 -10.20
N ARG A 129 -8.49 3.01 -11.03
CA ARG A 129 -7.39 3.78 -11.62
C ARG A 129 -7.69 5.27 -11.56
N VAL A 130 -6.68 6.06 -11.21
CA VAL A 130 -6.68 7.51 -11.36
C VAL A 130 -5.54 7.98 -12.26
N SER A 131 -5.60 9.22 -12.74
CA SER A 131 -4.54 9.80 -13.58
C SER A 131 -3.29 10.12 -12.75
N ARG A 132 -2.15 10.29 -13.41
CA ARG A 132 -0.91 10.73 -12.74
C ARG A 132 -1.04 12.10 -12.11
N ASP A 133 -1.80 13.00 -12.72
CA ASP A 133 -2.03 14.33 -12.18
C ASP A 133 -2.92 14.26 -10.93
N THR A 134 -3.90 13.37 -10.91
CA THR A 134 -4.66 13.06 -9.69
C THR A 134 -3.79 12.48 -8.58
N VAL A 135 -2.84 11.60 -8.90
CA VAL A 135 -1.88 11.06 -7.91
C VAL A 135 -1.06 12.19 -7.28
N LYS A 136 -0.47 13.06 -8.11
CA LYS A 136 0.30 14.23 -7.64
C LYS A 136 -0.56 15.14 -6.79
N ALA A 137 -1.74 15.51 -7.28
CA ALA A 137 -2.67 16.38 -6.59
C ALA A 137 -3.10 15.82 -5.23
N THR A 138 -3.27 14.51 -5.12
CA THR A 138 -3.59 13.82 -3.85
C THR A 138 -2.47 14.00 -2.82
N TYR A 139 -1.21 13.74 -3.20
CA TYR A 139 -0.08 13.93 -2.28
C TYR A 139 0.13 15.41 -1.92
N THR A 140 -0.09 16.32 -2.87
CA THR A 140 0.01 17.76 -2.61
C THR A 140 -1.09 18.24 -1.67
N ILE A 141 -2.33 17.75 -1.79
CA ILE A 141 -3.41 18.07 -0.84
C ILE A 141 -3.07 17.54 0.55
N LEU A 142 -2.60 16.29 0.67
CA LEU A 142 -2.22 15.71 1.97
C LEU A 142 -1.17 16.59 2.68
N GLY A 143 -0.07 16.93 1.98
CA GLY A 143 0.98 17.77 2.55
C GLY A 143 0.54 19.20 2.85
N ALA A 144 -0.30 19.80 1.98
CA ALA A 144 -0.82 21.14 2.22
C ALA A 144 -1.79 21.20 3.40
N MET A 145 -2.61 20.16 3.58
CA MET A 145 -3.50 20.05 4.75
C MET A 145 -2.69 19.89 6.05
N GLU A 146 -1.61 19.09 6.04
CA GLU A 146 -0.67 18.99 7.17
C GLU A 146 -0.02 20.33 7.48
N ALA A 147 0.54 21.00 6.46
CA ALA A 147 1.18 22.30 6.67
C ALA A 147 0.18 23.37 7.13
N LEU A 148 -1.07 23.33 6.66
CA LEU A 148 -2.16 24.21 7.11
C LEU A 148 -2.53 23.98 8.58
N ARG A 149 -2.44 22.75 9.09
CA ARG A 149 -2.66 22.43 10.51
C ARG A 149 -1.63 23.12 11.41
N ASP A 150 -0.38 23.13 10.95
CA ASP A 150 0.77 23.54 11.77
C ASP A 150 1.11 25.04 11.59
N ALA A 151 0.58 25.67 10.55
CA ALA A 151 0.76 27.08 10.24
C ALA A 151 0.25 28.01 11.36
N GLN A 152 1.10 28.97 11.76
CA GLN A 152 0.87 29.88 12.88
C GLN A 152 0.34 31.25 12.45
N ASP A 153 0.65 31.69 11.22
CA ASP A 153 0.24 32.99 10.69
C ASP A 153 -0.75 32.85 9.53
N GLU A 154 -1.55 33.90 9.31
CA GLU A 154 -2.63 33.91 8.34
C GLU A 154 -2.13 33.85 6.89
N SER A 155 -0.93 34.36 6.60
CA SER A 155 -0.36 34.35 5.24
C SER A 155 -0.03 32.92 4.80
N GLN A 156 0.64 32.16 5.68
CA GLN A 156 0.92 30.74 5.45
C GLN A 156 -0.37 29.92 5.30
N ARG A 157 -1.36 30.18 6.17
CA ARG A 157 -2.65 29.49 6.09
C ARG A 157 -3.35 29.75 4.77
N GLU A 158 -3.32 30.99 4.28
CA GLU A 158 -3.89 31.36 3.01
C GLU A 158 -3.19 30.66 1.83
N GLN A 159 -1.85 30.61 1.85
CA GLN A 159 -1.04 29.91 0.85
C GLN A 159 -1.35 28.41 0.79
N TYR A 160 -1.40 27.73 1.94
CA TYR A 160 -1.68 26.29 1.96
C TYR A 160 -3.12 25.98 1.55
N ALA A 161 -4.08 26.83 1.92
CA ALA A 161 -5.45 26.71 1.44
C ALA A 161 -5.54 26.89 -0.09
N ASP A 162 -4.79 27.82 -0.69
CA ASP A 162 -4.70 27.96 -2.15
C ASP A 162 -4.15 26.71 -2.82
N ILE A 163 -3.10 26.10 -2.24
CA ILE A 163 -2.55 24.85 -2.75
C ILE A 163 -3.61 23.75 -2.75
N VAL A 164 -4.41 23.63 -1.69
CA VAL A 164 -5.53 22.67 -1.64
C VAL A 164 -6.53 22.96 -2.74
N ILE A 165 -6.99 24.21 -2.89
CA ILE A 165 -7.97 24.60 -3.91
C ILE A 165 -7.48 24.33 -5.33
N ASN A 166 -6.25 24.72 -5.66
CA ASN A 166 -5.67 24.50 -6.98
C ASN A 166 -5.61 23.00 -7.33
N ASN A 167 -5.32 22.13 -6.35
CA ASN A 167 -5.29 20.70 -6.58
C ASN A 167 -6.70 20.08 -6.63
N LEU A 168 -7.68 20.64 -5.93
CA LEU A 168 -9.09 20.27 -6.10
C LEU A 168 -9.62 20.62 -7.50
N GLN A 169 -9.14 21.69 -8.11
CA GLN A 169 -9.46 22.03 -9.51
C GLN A 169 -8.90 21.01 -10.51
N VAL A 170 -7.72 20.44 -10.24
CA VAL A 170 -7.14 19.39 -11.08
C VAL A 170 -7.95 18.09 -11.04
N MET A 171 -8.50 17.74 -9.87
CA MET A 171 -9.14 16.43 -9.67
C MET A 171 -10.66 16.45 -9.70
N GLY A 172 -11.27 17.60 -9.43
CA GLY A 172 -12.72 17.75 -9.32
C GLY A 172 -13.40 17.99 -10.66
N SER A 173 -14.63 17.52 -10.78
CA SER A 173 -15.55 17.91 -11.86
C SER A 173 -16.42 19.07 -11.39
N TYR A 174 -16.37 20.21 -12.08
CA TYR A 174 -17.16 21.39 -11.73
C TYR A 174 -17.52 22.21 -12.96
N LYS A 175 -18.49 23.11 -12.80
CA LYS A 175 -18.78 24.16 -13.79
C LYS A 175 -18.15 25.46 -13.30
N PRO A 176 -17.26 26.12 -14.07
CA PRO A 176 -16.51 27.30 -13.62
C PRO A 176 -17.38 28.40 -13.03
N GLU A 177 -18.55 28.64 -13.62
CA GLU A 177 -19.50 29.68 -13.22
C GLU A 177 -20.31 29.36 -11.96
N LYS A 178 -20.31 28.11 -11.51
CA LYS A 178 -21.04 27.66 -10.31
C LYS A 178 -20.13 27.39 -9.13
N ALA A 179 -18.86 27.09 -9.37
CA ALA A 179 -17.94 26.69 -8.32
C ALA A 179 -17.66 27.84 -7.36
N ASN A 180 -17.96 27.65 -6.07
CA ASN A 180 -17.70 28.66 -5.05
C ASN A 180 -16.35 28.39 -4.35
N TRP A 181 -15.26 28.70 -5.06
CA TRP A 181 -13.90 28.47 -4.57
C TRP A 181 -13.55 29.30 -3.34
N ALA A 182 -14.06 30.53 -3.25
CA ALA A 182 -13.81 31.40 -2.10
C ALA A 182 -14.41 30.82 -0.81
N LYS A 183 -15.65 30.35 -0.86
CA LYS A 183 -16.28 29.65 0.26
C LYS A 183 -15.54 28.35 0.58
N LEU A 184 -15.23 27.53 -0.42
CA LEU A 184 -14.53 26.26 -0.18
C LEU A 184 -13.15 26.49 0.47
N LYS A 185 -12.44 27.56 0.10
CA LYS A 185 -11.18 27.96 0.74
C LYS A 185 -11.37 28.29 2.21
N GLN A 186 -12.42 29.04 2.56
CA GLN A 186 -12.77 29.32 3.96
C GLN A 186 -13.11 28.04 4.72
N ASP A 187 -13.88 27.14 4.10
CA ASP A 187 -14.25 25.85 4.67
C ASP A 187 -13.01 24.95 4.91
N VAL A 188 -12.03 24.96 4.00
CA VAL A 188 -10.72 24.28 4.18
C VAL A 188 -9.98 24.82 5.39
N LYS A 189 -9.88 26.15 5.54
CA LYS A 189 -9.20 26.77 6.69
C LYS A 189 -9.92 26.47 8.01
N ALA A 190 -11.25 26.42 8.00
CA ALA A 190 -12.05 26.07 9.17
C ALA A 190 -11.89 24.59 9.55
N LEU A 191 -11.87 23.69 8.56
CA LEU A 191 -11.67 22.25 8.75
C LEU A 191 -10.31 21.94 9.39
N MET A 192 -9.28 22.70 9.01
CA MET A 192 -7.90 22.63 9.51
C MET A 192 -7.58 23.83 10.41
N ALA A 193 -8.45 24.09 11.40
CA ALA A 193 -8.16 25.07 12.45
C ALA A 193 -6.82 24.72 13.14
N SER A 194 -6.09 25.75 13.58
CA SER A 194 -4.80 25.58 14.25
C SER A 194 -4.94 24.65 15.46
N GLY A 195 -4.03 23.68 15.58
CA GLY A 195 -4.07 22.66 16.63
C GLY A 195 -5.13 21.57 16.45
N SER A 196 -5.78 21.48 15.29
CA SER A 196 -6.70 20.39 14.98
C SER A 196 -6.01 19.03 15.06
N SER A 197 -6.61 18.08 15.77
CA SER A 197 -6.06 16.73 15.95
C SER A 197 -6.73 15.70 15.03
N GLY A 198 -6.06 14.58 14.85
CA GLY A 198 -6.57 13.40 14.17
C GLY A 198 -5.96 13.13 12.78
N PRO A 199 -6.36 12.03 12.13
CA PRO A 199 -5.80 11.59 10.85
C PRO A 199 -6.17 12.54 9.71
N ILE A 200 -5.18 12.92 8.90
CA ILE A 200 -5.35 13.85 7.78
C ILE A 200 -6.22 13.24 6.68
N GLU A 201 -6.13 11.94 6.47
CA GLU A 201 -6.91 11.19 5.51
C GLU A 201 -8.41 11.34 5.75
N LYS A 202 -8.82 11.32 7.03
CA LYS A 202 -10.22 11.56 7.41
C LYS A 202 -10.64 12.99 7.09
N LYS A 203 -9.78 13.96 7.39
CA LYS A 203 -10.02 15.38 7.06
C LYS A 203 -10.15 15.59 5.55
N VAL A 204 -9.39 14.88 4.73
CA VAL A 204 -9.55 14.99 3.27
C VAL A 204 -10.91 14.46 2.79
N ILE A 205 -11.45 13.40 3.41
CA ILE A 205 -12.82 12.96 3.11
C ILE A 205 -13.85 14.03 3.52
N ASP A 206 -13.67 14.66 4.69
CA ASP A 206 -14.53 15.77 5.13
C ASP A 206 -14.47 16.95 4.15
N LEU A 207 -13.26 17.28 3.65
CA LEU A 207 -13.06 18.27 2.60
C LEU A 207 -13.84 17.93 1.33
N PHE A 208 -13.86 16.67 0.90
CA PHE A 208 -14.63 16.26 -0.28
C PHE A 208 -16.14 16.46 -0.08
N ASN A 209 -16.64 16.26 1.15
CA ASN A 209 -18.03 16.56 1.49
C ASN A 209 -18.32 18.07 1.47
N LEU A 210 -17.37 18.91 1.88
CA LEU A 210 -17.46 20.38 1.82
C LEU A 210 -17.39 20.94 0.38
N ALA A 211 -16.70 20.23 -0.51
CA ALA A 211 -16.62 20.59 -1.93
C ALA A 211 -17.98 20.50 -2.64
N TYR A 212 -18.81 19.53 -2.25
CA TYR A 212 -20.12 19.27 -2.88
C TYR A 212 -21.10 20.46 -2.83
N PRO A 213 -21.40 21.10 -1.68
CA PRO A 213 -22.23 22.30 -1.63
C PRO A 213 -21.59 23.51 -2.31
N CYS A 214 -20.30 23.46 -2.62
CA CYS A 214 -19.59 24.46 -3.41
C CYS A 214 -19.59 24.14 -4.92
N HIS A 215 -20.42 23.20 -5.37
CA HIS A 215 -20.59 22.75 -6.75
C HIS A 215 -19.33 22.12 -7.39
N VAL A 216 -18.48 21.52 -6.54
CA VAL A 216 -17.30 20.76 -6.96
C VAL A 216 -17.52 19.29 -6.62
N LYS A 217 -17.60 18.43 -7.63
CA LYS A 217 -17.82 16.99 -7.47
C LYS A 217 -16.49 16.25 -7.55
N ILE A 218 -16.13 15.56 -6.47
CA ILE A 218 -14.95 14.69 -6.45
C ILE A 218 -15.29 13.33 -7.10
N PRO A 219 -14.48 12.84 -8.05
CA PRO A 219 -14.63 11.50 -8.61
C PRO A 219 -14.70 10.40 -7.55
N LYS A 220 -15.55 9.39 -7.78
CA LYS A 220 -15.79 8.30 -6.82
C LYS A 220 -14.52 7.49 -6.55
N GLU A 221 -13.64 7.37 -7.54
CA GLU A 221 -12.37 6.65 -7.48
C GLU A 221 -11.43 7.32 -6.47
N ILE A 222 -11.41 8.66 -6.43
CA ILE A 222 -10.60 9.40 -5.44
C ILE A 222 -11.16 9.21 -4.04
N VAL A 223 -12.48 9.29 -3.88
CA VAL A 223 -13.10 9.00 -2.57
C VAL A 223 -12.78 7.56 -2.12
N ALA A 224 -12.81 6.60 -3.06
CA ALA A 224 -12.48 5.21 -2.80
C ALA A 224 -11.01 5.02 -2.39
N LEU A 225 -10.07 5.76 -2.99
CA LEU A 225 -8.66 5.77 -2.60
C LEU A 225 -8.47 6.14 -1.12
N PHE A 226 -9.08 7.23 -0.67
CA PHE A 226 -8.93 7.68 0.73
C PHE A 226 -9.62 6.72 1.71
N ARG A 227 -10.74 6.12 1.31
CA ARG A 227 -11.38 5.05 2.10
C ARG A 227 -10.47 3.82 2.21
N ALA A 228 -9.84 3.40 1.11
CA ALA A 228 -8.89 2.30 1.10
C ALA A 228 -7.69 2.58 2.01
N LYS A 229 -7.16 3.81 1.99
CA LYS A 229 -6.05 4.23 2.86
C LYS A 229 -6.44 4.19 4.34
N LEU A 230 -7.61 4.73 4.71
CA LEU A 230 -8.14 4.61 6.08
C LEU A 230 -8.32 3.14 6.50
N LEU A 231 -8.88 2.31 5.63
CA LEU A 231 -9.05 0.88 5.90
C LEU A 231 -7.70 0.19 6.10
N ILE A 232 -6.69 0.50 5.28
CA ILE A 232 -5.33 0.01 5.44
C ILE A 232 -4.74 0.46 6.78
N ASP A 233 -4.88 1.74 7.14
CA ASP A 233 -4.31 2.28 8.38
C ASP A 233 -4.92 1.58 9.62
N THR A 234 -6.23 1.33 9.63
CA THR A 234 -6.86 0.56 10.73
C THR A 234 -6.37 -0.88 10.85
N GLN A 235 -5.87 -1.47 9.76
CA GLN A 235 -5.30 -2.82 9.76
C GLN A 235 -3.82 -2.85 10.17
N ARG A 236 -3.20 -1.67 10.32
CA ARG A 236 -1.81 -1.46 10.74
C ARG A 236 -1.69 -0.94 12.17
N ASP A 237 -2.78 -0.93 12.94
CA ASP A 237 -2.70 -0.52 14.33
C ASP A 237 -2.24 -1.68 15.21
N LEU A 238 -1.06 -1.50 15.81
CA LEU A 238 -0.59 -2.32 16.92
C LEU A 238 -1.06 -1.73 18.24
N THR A 239 -1.48 -2.60 19.17
CA THR A 239 -1.80 -2.16 20.54
C THR A 239 -0.54 -1.69 21.27
N THR A 240 -0.70 -0.92 22.35
CA THR A 240 0.43 -0.51 23.21
C THR A 240 1.20 -1.72 23.75
N ALA A 241 0.50 -2.82 24.07
CA ALA A 241 1.12 -4.06 24.50
C ALA A 241 1.98 -4.69 23.40
N ASP A 242 1.51 -4.68 22.15
CA ASP A 242 2.26 -5.21 21.00
C ASP A 242 3.53 -4.41 20.74
N LYS A 243 3.43 -3.07 20.82
CA LYS A 243 4.59 -2.18 20.67
C LYS A 243 5.62 -2.44 21.77
N ALA A 244 5.20 -2.68 23.00
CA ALA A 244 6.09 -3.00 24.12
C ALA A 244 6.71 -4.41 24.02
N ALA A 245 6.07 -5.34 23.30
CA ALA A 245 6.60 -6.68 23.02
C ALA A 245 7.55 -6.70 21.81
N TRP A 246 7.43 -5.72 20.93
CA TRP A 246 8.14 -5.63 19.65
C TRP A 246 9.64 -5.92 19.73
N ASP A 247 10.38 -5.17 20.55
CA ASP A 247 11.83 -5.29 20.60
C ASP A 247 12.28 -6.67 21.13
N ARG A 248 11.56 -7.22 22.11
CA ARG A 248 11.84 -8.56 22.66
C ARG A 248 11.57 -9.64 21.61
N VAL A 249 10.45 -9.55 20.91
CA VAL A 249 10.01 -10.53 19.93
C VAL A 249 10.89 -10.51 18.69
N ILE A 250 11.31 -9.33 18.22
CA ILE A 250 12.23 -9.21 17.08
C ILE A 250 13.60 -9.78 17.42
N THR A 251 14.14 -9.45 18.60
CA THR A 251 15.40 -10.02 19.08
C THR A 251 15.31 -11.55 19.16
N SER A 252 14.20 -12.09 19.67
CA SER A 252 13.94 -13.52 19.72
C SER A 252 13.87 -14.17 18.33
N LEU A 253 13.13 -13.58 17.37
CA LEU A 253 13.07 -14.06 15.98
C LEU A 253 14.43 -14.10 15.31
N VAL A 254 15.27 -13.10 15.57
CA VAL A 254 16.62 -13.03 15.04
C VAL A 254 17.46 -14.16 15.61
N ASN A 255 17.40 -14.38 16.93
CA ASN A 255 18.14 -15.45 17.58
C ASN A 255 17.70 -16.83 17.05
N ILE A 256 16.40 -17.02 16.82
CA ILE A 256 15.85 -18.24 16.20
C ILE A 256 16.39 -18.42 14.77
N TYR A 257 16.43 -17.34 13.98
CA TYR A 257 16.97 -17.39 12.63
C TYR A 257 18.48 -17.69 12.61
N GLN A 258 19.24 -17.03 13.48
CA GLN A 258 20.70 -17.18 13.58
C GLN A 258 21.10 -18.57 14.11
N SER A 259 20.31 -19.18 15.00
CA SER A 259 20.57 -20.55 15.45
C SER A 259 20.30 -21.60 14.37
N ALA A 260 19.41 -21.30 13.42
CA ALA A 260 19.15 -22.13 12.25
C ALA A 260 20.17 -21.92 11.10
N ALA A 261 20.78 -20.74 11.01
CA ALA A 261 21.71 -20.34 9.94
C ALA A 261 22.96 -21.22 9.72
N PRO A 262 23.56 -21.91 10.72
CA PRO A 262 24.71 -22.79 10.48
C PRO A 262 24.39 -23.95 9.52
N SER A 263 23.10 -24.28 9.33
CA SER A 263 22.64 -25.31 8.39
C SER A 263 22.37 -24.78 6.96
N MET A 264 22.29 -23.46 6.77
CA MET A 264 21.90 -22.82 5.51
C MET A 264 23.09 -22.29 4.68
N MET A 265 24.27 -22.11 5.29
CA MET A 265 25.48 -21.68 4.57
C MET A 265 26.11 -22.75 3.65
N GLY A 266 25.54 -23.97 3.58
CA GLY A 266 25.92 -24.99 2.60
C GLY A 266 25.33 -24.77 1.19
N ALA A 267 24.32 -23.91 1.05
CA ALA A 267 23.80 -23.51 -0.25
C ALA A 267 24.47 -22.20 -0.66
N ALA A 268 25.36 -22.26 -1.64
CA ALA A 268 26.06 -21.11 -2.20
C ALA A 268 25.08 -19.95 -2.43
N VAL A 269 25.38 -18.80 -1.81
CA VAL A 269 24.74 -17.51 -2.16
C VAL A 269 24.98 -17.31 -3.66
N PRO A 270 23.94 -17.31 -4.52
CA PRO A 270 24.13 -16.93 -5.91
C PRO A 270 24.67 -15.51 -5.91
N SER A 271 25.71 -15.25 -6.70
CA SER A 271 26.25 -13.90 -6.89
C SER A 271 25.11 -12.91 -7.15
N PRO A 272 25.18 -11.68 -6.61
CA PRO A 272 24.13 -10.69 -6.81
C PRO A 272 23.88 -10.53 -8.31
N VAL A 273 22.67 -10.85 -8.74
CA VAL A 273 22.21 -10.53 -10.09
C VAL A 273 22.33 -9.00 -10.23
N PRO A 274 23.05 -8.49 -11.23
CA PRO A 274 23.16 -7.05 -11.44
C PRO A 274 21.75 -6.45 -11.57
N ALA A 275 21.55 -5.29 -10.94
CA ALA A 275 20.29 -4.57 -11.05
C ALA A 275 19.93 -4.40 -12.55
N PRO A 276 18.69 -4.71 -12.97
CA PRO A 276 18.30 -4.51 -14.36
C PRO A 276 18.51 -3.04 -14.71
N SER A 277 19.42 -2.76 -15.66
CA SER A 277 19.85 -1.40 -16.01
C SER A 277 18.74 -0.56 -16.65
N THR A 278 17.60 -1.15 -16.96
CA THR A 278 16.37 -0.50 -17.41
C THR A 278 15.22 -1.51 -17.25
N TYR A 279 14.14 -1.14 -16.57
CA TYR A 279 12.89 -1.91 -16.68
C TYR A 279 12.36 -1.75 -18.11
N PRO A 280 11.91 -2.83 -18.78
CA PRO A 280 11.24 -2.70 -20.06
C PRO A 280 10.02 -1.77 -19.89
N PRO A 281 9.71 -0.92 -20.88
CA PRO A 281 8.51 -0.09 -20.85
C PRO A 281 7.29 -1.00 -20.66
N TYR A 282 6.61 -0.82 -19.52
CA TYR A 282 5.43 -1.62 -19.19
C TYR A 282 4.24 -1.11 -20.02
N HIS A 283 3.96 -1.79 -21.14
CA HIS A 283 2.74 -1.59 -21.90
C HIS A 283 1.67 -2.54 -21.40
N CYS A 284 0.66 -2.00 -20.72
CA CYS A 284 -0.58 -2.72 -20.50
C CYS A 284 -1.22 -3.03 -21.87
N GLY A 285 -1.40 -4.30 -22.21
CA GLY A 285 -2.04 -4.74 -23.47
C GLY A 285 -1.19 -5.60 -24.42
N ALA A 286 0.10 -5.87 -24.13
CA ALA A 286 0.99 -6.62 -25.02
C ALA A 286 0.69 -8.14 -25.20
N GLY A 287 -0.51 -8.59 -24.81
CA GLY A 287 -0.94 -9.98 -24.96
C GLY A 287 -2.43 -10.16 -25.25
N GLN A 288 -3.15 -9.09 -25.60
CA GLN A 288 -4.55 -9.23 -26.01
C GLN A 288 -4.63 -9.37 -27.54
N PRO A 289 -5.11 -10.50 -28.08
CA PRO A 289 -5.46 -10.57 -29.49
C PRO A 289 -6.64 -9.62 -29.75
N ASN A 290 -6.46 -8.69 -30.70
CA ASN A 290 -7.47 -7.78 -31.25
C ASN A 290 -7.96 -6.59 -30.38
N ILE A 291 -7.05 -5.70 -29.97
CA ILE A 291 -7.43 -4.28 -29.82
C ILE A 291 -6.70 -3.47 -30.89
N TYR A 292 -7.46 -3.01 -31.87
CA TYR A 292 -6.99 -2.05 -32.87
C TYR A 292 -6.62 -0.74 -32.16
N VAL A 293 -5.32 -0.47 -32.05
CA VAL A 293 -4.80 0.82 -31.59
C VAL A 293 -4.71 1.74 -32.82
N PRO A 294 -5.50 2.83 -32.90
CA PRO A 294 -5.35 3.77 -34.00
C PRO A 294 -3.96 4.42 -33.94
N PRO A 295 -3.31 4.66 -35.10
CA PRO A 295 -1.97 5.22 -35.13
C PRO A 295 -1.94 6.63 -34.51
N PRO A 296 -0.85 7.00 -33.82
CA PRO A 296 -0.70 8.34 -33.27
C PRO A 296 -0.69 9.38 -34.41
N MET A 297 -1.53 10.40 -34.25
CA MET A 297 -1.56 11.56 -35.14
C MET A 297 -0.24 12.33 -35.05
N PRO A 298 0.32 12.82 -36.18
CA PRO A 298 1.57 13.56 -36.17
C PRO A 298 1.40 14.91 -35.46
N VAL A 299 2.30 15.16 -34.51
CA VAL A 299 2.50 16.48 -33.90
C VAL A 299 3.36 17.28 -34.86
N TYR A 300 2.81 18.34 -35.46
CA TYR A 300 3.62 19.34 -36.14
C TYR A 300 4.32 20.20 -35.07
N ALA A 301 5.63 20.39 -35.28
CA ALA A 301 6.53 21.17 -34.44
C ALA A 301 6.18 22.68 -34.43
#